data_AF-A0A3P9JGT9-F1
#
_entry.id   AF-A0A3P9JGT9-F1
#
_cell.length_a   1.000
_cell.length_b   1.000
_cell.length_c   1.000
_cell.angle_alpha   90.00
_cell.angle_beta   90.00
_cell.angle_gamma   90.00
#
_symmetry.space_group_name_H-M   'P 1'
#
loop_
_entity.id
_entity.type
_entity.pdbx_description
1 polymer ?
#
loop_
_entity_poly.entity_id
_entity_poly.type
_entity_poly.pdbx_seq_one_letter_code
_entity_poly.pdbx_strand_id
1 'polypeptide(L)'
;MRTSCLLLLSFLLHVRVAYGAADFRICAFNLQHFGESKSKKSDVMQTLVRIITRCDVCLLQEVRDSKGGALPELLEQIRRFDPKHQYKSVSSERLGRSDSYQEQYVFIYRSSTTTVTDEYQYPDDLPGDEDAFSREPFVVRFKAPQTAVKEFVLIPQHTTPTNTTKELDALYDVLQQVRKMWKTDNVMLLGDFNADCSYLPKKNRKNVRLITDTSLSWLIPDTADTTVRSTTSCAYDRIVVHGETFDRAIVPSSAKAFNFQEEYGLTEKQVTVHACIRARIVSSHRRLQHVIYVQVLVVKLLVCSSGFERERSLPCGSSAEGRSIKVLQRSRFLLRRLLPPAPSPPSDPSALNLIAEQQTRV
;
A
#
# COMPACT_ATOMS: atom_id res chain seq x y z
N MET A 1 -23.44 -12.14 -38.85
CA MET A 1 -23.71 -10.79 -38.31
C MET A 1 -24.47 -10.82 -36.97
N ARG A 2 -25.60 -11.55 -36.84
CA ARG A 2 -26.40 -11.59 -35.60
C ARG A 2 -25.66 -12.11 -34.36
N THR A 3 -24.80 -13.12 -34.50
CA THR A 3 -23.96 -13.67 -33.42
C THR A 3 -22.85 -12.72 -32.97
N SER A 4 -22.23 -11.96 -33.88
CA SER A 4 -21.24 -10.91 -33.51
C SER A 4 -21.86 -9.76 -32.73
N CYS A 5 -23.09 -9.34 -33.06
CA CYS A 5 -23.78 -8.28 -32.30
C CYS A 5 -24.16 -8.72 -30.89
N LEU A 6 -24.58 -9.97 -30.69
CA LEU A 6 -24.93 -10.52 -29.36
C LEU A 6 -23.69 -10.64 -28.45
N LEU A 7 -22.54 -11.03 -29.00
CA LEU A 7 -21.26 -11.06 -28.28
C LEU A 7 -20.77 -9.64 -27.93
N LEU A 8 -20.98 -8.65 -28.81
CA LEU A 8 -20.67 -7.24 -28.54
C LEU A 8 -21.59 -6.63 -27.46
N LEU A 9 -22.87 -7.01 -27.44
CA LEU A 9 -23.82 -6.54 -26.41
C LEU A 9 -23.55 -7.16 -25.04
N SER A 10 -23.22 -8.47 -24.96
CA SER A 10 -22.80 -9.08 -23.69
C SER A 10 -21.47 -8.50 -23.20
N PHE A 11 -20.54 -8.19 -24.12
CA PHE A 11 -19.29 -7.48 -23.85
C PHE A 11 -19.53 -6.08 -23.28
N LEU A 12 -20.41 -5.26 -23.88
CA LEU A 12 -20.73 -3.92 -23.38
C LEU A 12 -21.43 -3.96 -22.00
N LEU A 13 -22.24 -4.98 -21.73
CA LEU A 13 -22.85 -5.17 -20.41
C LEU A 13 -21.80 -5.57 -19.36
N HIS A 14 -20.84 -6.44 -19.69
CA HIS A 14 -19.74 -6.81 -18.79
C HIS A 14 -18.77 -5.65 -18.53
N VAL A 15 -18.51 -4.81 -19.54
CA VAL A 15 -17.70 -3.59 -19.40
C VAL A 15 -18.39 -2.57 -18.49
N ARG A 16 -19.73 -2.45 -18.48
CA ARG A 16 -20.43 -1.52 -17.58
C ARG A 16 -20.43 -1.96 -16.10
N VAL A 17 -20.50 -3.26 -15.82
CA VAL A 17 -20.37 -3.80 -14.45
C VAL A 17 -18.94 -3.64 -13.92
N ALA A 18 -17.95 -3.48 -14.81
CA ALA A 18 -16.53 -3.42 -14.48
C ALA A 18 -16.03 -2.06 -13.95
N TYR A 19 -16.67 -0.92 -14.27
CA TYR A 19 -16.15 0.40 -13.86
C TYR A 19 -16.46 0.80 -12.39
N GLY A 20 -17.16 -0.03 -11.62
CA GLY A 20 -17.71 0.34 -10.30
C GLY A 20 -16.88 -0.05 -9.07
N ALA A 21 -15.86 -0.91 -9.18
CA ALA A 21 -15.09 -1.30 -8.01
C ALA A 21 -14.08 -0.22 -7.64
N ALA A 22 -14.31 0.50 -6.54
CA ALA A 22 -13.34 1.44 -5.98
C ALA A 22 -12.14 0.67 -5.40
N ASP A 23 -10.94 1.23 -5.55
CA ASP A 23 -9.75 0.68 -4.91
C ASP A 23 -9.83 0.87 -3.39
N PHE A 24 -9.32 -0.09 -2.63
CA PHE A 24 -9.32 -0.07 -1.17
C PHE A 24 -8.22 0.84 -0.65
N ARG A 25 -8.55 1.80 0.23
CA ARG A 25 -7.61 2.83 0.68
C ARG A 25 -7.20 2.64 2.14
N ILE A 26 -5.89 2.55 2.37
CA ILE A 26 -5.28 2.56 3.70
C ILE A 26 -4.61 3.91 3.91
N CYS A 27 -4.80 4.48 5.10
CA CYS A 27 -4.25 5.77 5.49
C CYS A 27 -3.56 5.67 6.85
N ALA A 28 -2.56 6.52 7.08
CA ALA A 28 -2.00 6.79 8.40
C ALA A 28 -1.93 8.30 8.62
N PHE A 29 -2.28 8.74 9.83
CA PHE A 29 -2.40 10.14 10.14
C PHE A 29 -2.01 10.44 11.59
N ASN A 30 -0.90 11.13 11.78
CA ASN A 30 -0.56 11.74 13.05
C ASN A 30 -1.46 12.97 13.31
N LEU A 31 -2.30 12.88 14.34
CA LEU A 31 -3.28 13.90 14.68
C LEU A 31 -2.76 15.01 15.59
N GLN A 32 -1.48 14.98 15.99
CA GLN A 32 -0.81 15.95 16.85
C GLN A 32 -1.55 16.19 18.18
N HIS A 33 -1.43 15.28 19.14
CA HIS A 33 -2.12 15.31 20.44
C HIS A 33 -3.65 15.42 20.32
N PHE A 34 -4.29 14.50 19.61
CA PHE A 34 -5.75 14.46 19.54
C PHE A 34 -6.34 14.00 20.87
N GLY A 35 -7.13 14.85 21.51
CA GLY A 35 -7.81 14.56 22.77
C GLY A 35 -8.92 15.56 23.03
N GLU A 36 -9.38 15.66 24.27
CA GLU A 36 -10.56 16.45 24.66
C GLU A 36 -10.53 17.92 24.15
N SER A 37 -9.38 18.60 24.27
CA SER A 37 -9.27 20.00 23.82
C SER A 37 -9.39 20.14 22.30
N LYS A 38 -8.93 19.14 21.53
CA LYS A 38 -8.99 19.16 20.07
C LYS A 38 -10.37 18.72 19.56
N SER A 39 -11.02 17.77 20.24
CA SER A 39 -12.36 17.31 19.86
C SER A 39 -13.44 18.38 20.03
N LYS A 40 -13.21 19.39 20.87
CA LYS A 40 -14.10 20.55 21.03
C LYS A 40 -13.99 21.60 19.89
N LYS A 41 -13.00 21.48 19.00
CA LYS A 41 -12.81 22.39 17.87
C LYS A 41 -13.56 21.87 16.64
N SER A 42 -14.71 22.46 16.35
CA SER A 42 -15.62 21.97 15.31
C SER A 42 -15.01 21.99 13.90
N ASP A 43 -14.21 22.99 13.57
CA ASP A 43 -13.48 23.12 12.30
C ASP A 43 -12.43 22.01 12.11
N VAL A 44 -11.68 21.72 13.17
CA VAL A 44 -10.71 20.62 13.19
C VAL A 44 -11.44 19.29 13.03
N MET A 45 -12.49 19.04 13.81
CA MET A 45 -13.26 17.79 13.74
C MET A 45 -13.88 17.57 12.36
N GLN A 46 -14.46 18.60 11.74
CA GLN A 46 -14.98 18.52 10.37
C GLN A 46 -13.89 18.13 9.36
N THR A 47 -12.69 18.69 9.52
CA THR A 47 -11.53 18.34 8.68
C THR A 47 -11.12 16.88 8.91
N LEU A 48 -10.99 16.43 10.16
CA LEU A 48 -10.64 15.05 10.49
C LEU A 48 -11.65 14.05 9.90
N VAL A 49 -12.94 14.32 10.06
CA VAL A 49 -14.02 13.49 9.51
C VAL A 49 -13.93 13.39 7.99
N ARG A 50 -13.69 14.51 7.28
CA ARG A 50 -13.50 14.52 5.81
C ARG A 50 -12.28 13.72 5.37
N ILE A 51 -11.21 13.73 6.16
CA ILE A 51 -10.00 12.95 5.87
C ILE A 51 -10.25 11.46 6.11
N ILE A 52 -10.76 11.08 7.29
CA ILE A 52 -10.94 9.68 7.71
C ILE A 52 -11.94 8.95 6.81
N THR A 53 -13.05 9.61 6.44
CA THR A 53 -14.07 9.03 5.55
C THR A 53 -13.59 8.84 4.10
N ARG A 54 -12.37 9.23 3.75
CA ARG A 54 -11.75 8.87 2.46
C ARG A 54 -11.13 7.47 2.48
N CYS A 55 -10.95 6.88 3.66
CA CYS A 55 -10.18 5.66 3.85
C CYS A 55 -11.11 4.48 4.17
N ASP A 56 -10.71 3.27 3.78
CA ASP A 56 -11.33 2.03 4.23
C ASP A 56 -10.74 1.59 5.56
N VAL A 57 -9.45 1.85 5.78
CA VAL A 57 -8.76 1.75 7.07
C VAL A 57 -7.91 3.00 7.26
N CYS A 58 -8.03 3.65 8.41
CA CYS A 58 -7.24 4.82 8.79
C CYS A 58 -6.59 4.56 10.16
N LEU A 59 -5.26 4.52 10.19
CA LEU A 59 -4.47 4.59 11.41
C LEU A 59 -4.43 6.05 11.89
N LEU A 60 -4.79 6.27 13.15
CA LEU A 60 -4.63 7.52 13.86
C LEU A 60 -3.53 7.36 14.90
N GLN A 61 -2.62 8.33 14.94
CA GLN A 61 -1.52 8.39 15.90
C GLN A 61 -1.63 9.66 16.74
N GLU A 62 -0.92 9.69 17.87
CA GLU A 62 -1.02 10.73 18.89
C GLU A 62 -2.44 10.92 19.46
N VAL A 63 -3.20 9.83 19.62
CA VAL A 63 -4.49 9.88 20.32
C VAL A 63 -4.22 9.88 21.83
N ARG A 64 -4.61 10.98 22.50
CA ARG A 64 -4.45 11.24 23.94
C ARG A 64 -5.81 11.47 24.58
N ASP A 65 -6.62 10.42 24.64
CA ASP A 65 -8.00 10.48 25.15
C ASP A 65 -8.13 9.83 26.54
N SER A 66 -7.42 10.38 27.54
CA SER A 66 -7.39 9.81 28.89
C SER A 66 -8.75 9.75 29.59
N LYS A 67 -9.71 10.59 29.18
CA LYS A 67 -11.08 10.59 29.70
C LYS A 67 -12.07 9.76 28.85
N GLY A 68 -11.63 9.25 27.71
CA GLY A 68 -12.43 8.42 26.80
C GLY A 68 -13.58 9.16 26.10
N GLY A 69 -13.51 10.49 25.96
CA GLY A 69 -14.60 11.29 25.37
C GLY A 69 -14.32 11.76 23.93
N ALA A 70 -13.06 11.91 23.55
CA ALA A 70 -12.68 12.46 22.25
C ALA A 70 -12.89 11.46 21.09
N LEU A 71 -12.54 10.19 21.29
CA LEU A 71 -12.71 9.16 20.27
C LEU A 71 -14.18 8.83 19.99
N PRO A 72 -15.06 8.65 21.00
CA PRO A 72 -16.50 8.48 20.75
C PRO A 72 -17.13 9.65 20.00
N GLU A 73 -16.76 10.89 20.34
CA GLU A 73 -17.25 12.08 19.62
C GLU A 73 -16.81 12.06 18.15
N LEU A 74 -15.55 11.68 17.86
CA LEU A 74 -15.07 11.54 16.49
C LEU A 74 -15.84 10.49 15.71
N LEU A 75 -16.07 9.31 16.30
CA LEU A 75 -16.83 8.23 15.66
C LEU A 75 -18.28 8.63 15.38
N GLU A 76 -18.91 9.35 16.30
CA GLU A 76 -20.27 9.87 16.13
C GLU A 76 -20.34 10.90 15.00
N GLN A 77 -19.37 11.81 14.90
CA GLN A 77 -19.32 12.76 13.79
C GLN A 77 -19.06 12.08 12.44
N ILE A 78 -18.20 11.05 12.40
CA ILE A 78 -17.99 10.23 11.20
C ILE A 78 -19.31 9.59 10.76
N ARG A 79 -20.04 8.98 11.70
CA ARG A 79 -21.34 8.32 11.44
C ARG A 79 -22.38 9.30 10.90
N ARG A 80 -22.43 10.54 11.41
CA ARG A 80 -23.33 11.59 10.93
C ARG A 80 -22.95 12.09 9.53
N PHE A 81 -21.66 12.22 9.26
CA PHE A 81 -21.15 12.75 7.99
C PHE A 81 -21.28 11.73 6.84
N ASP A 82 -21.05 10.45 7.12
CA ASP A 82 -21.12 9.36 6.13
C ASP A 82 -22.09 8.26 6.57
N PRO A 83 -23.41 8.52 6.62
CA PRO A 83 -24.41 7.57 7.11
C PRO A 83 -24.58 6.34 6.22
N LYS A 84 -23.98 6.35 5.02
CA LYS A 84 -24.02 5.22 4.07
C LYS A 84 -23.09 4.08 4.48
N HIS A 85 -22.09 4.36 5.30
CA HIS A 85 -21.10 3.38 5.74
C HIS A 85 -21.10 3.24 7.26
N GLN A 86 -20.90 2.02 7.74
CA GLN A 86 -20.70 1.75 9.15
C GLN A 86 -19.20 1.69 9.46
N TYR A 87 -18.78 2.44 10.47
CA TYR A 87 -17.40 2.49 10.93
C TYR A 87 -17.25 1.78 12.27
N LYS A 88 -16.14 1.06 12.43
CA LYS A 88 -15.70 0.46 13.68
C LYS A 88 -14.30 0.97 14.01
N SER A 89 -13.90 0.83 15.27
CA SER A 89 -12.55 1.14 15.72
C SER A 89 -11.95 0.02 16.54
N VAL A 90 -10.62 -0.04 16.56
CA VAL A 90 -9.81 -0.86 17.46
C VAL A 90 -8.63 0.01 17.93
N SER A 91 -8.29 -0.07 19.21
CA SER A 91 -7.32 0.84 19.84
C SER A 91 -6.32 0.05 20.68
N SER A 92 -5.07 0.51 20.71
CA SER A 92 -4.07 0.02 21.64
C SER A 92 -4.38 0.46 23.07
N GLU A 93 -3.64 -0.10 24.03
CA GLU A 93 -3.47 0.51 25.35
C GLU A 93 -2.81 1.90 25.23
N ARG A 94 -2.73 2.63 26.35
CA ARG A 94 -2.03 3.92 26.41
C ARG A 94 -0.53 3.65 26.56
N LEU A 95 0.24 3.99 25.53
CA LEU A 95 1.66 3.68 25.40
C LEU A 95 2.50 4.94 25.54
N GLY A 96 3.63 4.84 26.23
CA GLY A 96 4.50 5.97 26.50
C GLY A 96 5.39 5.72 27.70
N ARG A 97 6.64 6.22 27.65
CA ARG A 97 7.62 6.09 28.73
C ARG A 97 7.24 6.80 30.03
N SER A 98 6.30 7.75 29.99
CA SER A 98 5.83 8.47 31.18
C SER A 98 4.32 8.47 31.28
N ASP A 99 3.79 8.36 32.50
CA ASP A 99 2.34 8.42 32.76
C ASP A 99 1.70 9.74 32.30
N SER A 100 2.49 10.82 32.32
CA SER A 100 2.08 12.16 31.90
C SER A 100 1.92 12.30 30.38
N TYR A 101 2.60 11.47 29.60
CA TYR A 101 2.62 11.53 28.15
C TYR A 101 2.50 10.12 27.56
N GLN A 102 1.25 9.69 27.39
CA GLN A 102 0.92 8.46 26.69
C GLN A 102 -0.03 8.75 25.54
N GLU A 103 0.11 7.95 24.49
CA GLU A 103 -0.63 7.99 23.24
C GLU A 103 -1.24 6.62 22.95
N GLN A 104 -2.20 6.58 22.02
CA GLN A 104 -2.78 5.34 21.52
C GLN A 104 -2.68 5.29 20.01
N TYR A 105 -2.48 4.08 19.49
CA TYR A 105 -2.77 3.77 18.09
C TYR A 105 -4.24 3.43 17.97
N VAL A 106 -4.95 4.09 17.05
CA VAL A 106 -6.37 3.81 16.80
C VAL A 106 -6.57 3.54 15.32
N PHE A 107 -7.06 2.36 14.98
CA PHE A 107 -7.54 2.07 13.63
C PHE A 107 -9.04 2.32 13.55
N ILE A 108 -9.46 3.21 12.66
CA ILE A 108 -10.87 3.37 12.27
C ILE A 108 -11.05 2.75 10.89
N TYR A 109 -12.07 1.90 10.73
CA TYR A 109 -12.27 1.15 9.48
C TYR A 109 -13.74 0.99 9.10
N ARG A 110 -13.98 0.90 7.79
CA ARG A 110 -15.30 0.62 7.22
C ARG A 110 -15.62 -0.86 7.33
N SER A 111 -16.59 -1.18 8.18
CA SER A 111 -17.00 -2.57 8.42
C SER A 111 -17.65 -3.26 7.22
N SER A 112 -18.08 -2.50 6.20
CA SER A 112 -18.59 -3.05 4.94
C SER A 112 -17.49 -3.51 3.97
N THR A 113 -16.25 -3.03 4.11
CA THR A 113 -15.14 -3.35 3.20
C THR A 113 -14.05 -4.19 3.86
N THR A 114 -13.96 -4.19 5.19
CA THR A 114 -12.97 -4.95 5.94
C THR A 114 -13.43 -5.32 7.35
N THR A 115 -12.81 -6.34 7.92
CA THR A 115 -13.01 -6.77 9.31
C THR A 115 -11.66 -7.02 9.98
N VAL A 116 -11.53 -6.62 11.24
CA VAL A 116 -10.42 -7.05 12.09
C VAL A 116 -10.62 -8.52 12.43
N THR A 117 -9.57 -9.31 12.29
CA THR A 117 -9.57 -10.76 12.56
C THR A 117 -8.69 -11.13 13.74
N ASP A 118 -7.72 -10.28 14.08
CA ASP A 118 -6.79 -10.50 15.19
C ASP A 118 -6.04 -9.19 15.49
N GLU A 119 -5.50 -9.10 16.71
CA GLU A 119 -4.69 -7.96 17.17
C GLU A 119 -3.55 -8.45 18.07
N TYR A 120 -2.45 -7.71 18.10
CA TYR A 120 -1.27 -8.08 18.87
C TYR A 120 -0.49 -6.82 19.29
N GLN A 121 -0.43 -6.58 20.60
CA GLN A 121 0.45 -5.56 21.18
C GLN A 121 1.84 -6.16 21.34
N TYR A 122 2.85 -5.58 20.68
CA TYR A 122 4.24 -6.03 20.83
C TYR A 122 4.70 -5.79 22.28
N PRO A 123 5.27 -6.79 22.98
CA PRO A 123 5.63 -6.69 24.40
C PRO A 123 6.94 -5.92 24.65
N ASP A 124 7.79 -5.77 23.63
CA ASP A 124 9.07 -5.06 23.73
C ASP A 124 10.05 -5.63 24.76
N ASP A 125 10.06 -6.95 24.88
CA ASP A 125 10.86 -7.72 25.84
C ASP A 125 11.98 -8.54 25.17
N LEU A 126 12.41 -8.14 23.97
CA LEU A 126 13.45 -8.85 23.21
C LEU A 126 14.77 -8.85 23.99
N PRO A 127 15.35 -10.02 24.37
CA PRO A 127 16.55 -10.05 25.17
C PRO A 127 17.74 -9.31 24.52
N GLY A 128 18.31 -8.34 25.24
CA GLY A 128 19.41 -7.50 24.76
C GLY A 128 18.99 -6.27 23.94
N ASP A 129 17.70 -6.10 23.67
CA ASP A 129 17.12 -4.87 23.13
C ASP A 129 15.75 -4.59 23.77
N GLU A 130 15.63 -4.85 25.07
CA GLU A 130 14.41 -4.61 25.83
C GLU A 130 14.07 -3.11 25.83
N ASP A 131 12.77 -2.81 25.82
CA ASP A 131 12.26 -1.43 25.89
C ASP A 131 12.89 -0.57 24.77
N ALA A 132 12.83 -1.06 23.52
CA ALA A 132 13.34 -0.38 22.35
C ALA A 132 12.43 0.76 21.87
N PHE A 133 11.12 0.64 22.05
CA PHE A 133 10.10 1.56 21.56
C PHE A 133 9.54 2.45 22.65
N SER A 134 9.34 3.73 22.37
CA SER A 134 8.61 4.59 23.32
C SER A 134 7.10 4.32 23.31
N ARG A 135 6.60 3.78 22.20
CA ARG A 135 5.23 3.34 21.98
C ARG A 135 5.30 2.05 21.18
N GLU A 136 5.06 0.95 21.87
CA GLU A 136 5.19 -0.40 21.37
C GLU A 136 4.19 -0.66 20.22
N PRO A 137 4.58 -1.28 19.09
CA PRO A 137 3.68 -1.46 17.96
C PRO A 137 2.39 -2.24 18.29
N PHE A 138 1.23 -1.65 17.96
CA PHE A 138 -0.08 -2.29 18.08
C PHE A 138 -0.54 -2.88 16.74
N VAL A 139 -0.19 -4.14 16.51
CA VAL A 139 -0.36 -4.82 15.23
C VAL A 139 -1.80 -5.29 15.04
N VAL A 140 -2.40 -5.04 13.87
CA VAL A 140 -3.79 -5.45 13.58
C VAL A 140 -3.88 -6.22 12.26
N ARG A 141 -4.54 -7.37 12.29
CA ARG A 141 -4.76 -8.22 11.11
C ARG A 141 -6.16 -8.00 10.53
N PHE A 142 -6.20 -7.60 9.27
CA PHE A 142 -7.43 -7.27 8.54
C PHE A 142 -7.74 -8.27 7.44
N LYS A 143 -9.03 -8.60 7.32
CA LYS A 143 -9.57 -9.32 6.17
C LYS A 143 -10.44 -8.38 5.33
N ALA A 144 -10.02 -8.16 4.08
CA ALA A 144 -10.68 -7.31 3.10
C ALA A 144 -10.92 -8.09 1.79
N PRO A 145 -11.99 -8.91 1.71
CA PRO A 145 -12.19 -9.90 0.63
C PRO A 145 -12.24 -9.34 -0.78
N GLN A 146 -12.61 -8.05 -0.92
CA GLN A 146 -12.72 -7.39 -2.21
C GLN A 146 -11.36 -6.87 -2.75
N THR A 147 -10.29 -6.95 -1.96
CA THR A 147 -8.92 -6.58 -2.39
C THR A 147 -8.22 -7.76 -3.06
N ALA A 148 -7.18 -7.50 -3.85
CA ALA A 148 -6.37 -8.56 -4.46
C ALA A 148 -5.57 -9.40 -3.44
N VAL A 149 -5.29 -8.85 -2.24
CA VAL A 149 -4.53 -9.50 -1.17
C VAL A 149 -5.42 -10.28 -0.21
N LYS A 150 -6.69 -9.87 -0.06
CA LYS A 150 -7.76 -10.47 0.77
C LYS A 150 -7.54 -10.43 2.28
N GLU A 151 -6.32 -10.65 2.76
CA GLU A 151 -5.94 -10.58 4.17
C GLU A 151 -4.51 -10.03 4.29
N PHE A 152 -4.33 -9.06 5.18
CA PHE A 152 -3.06 -8.38 5.40
C PHE A 152 -2.94 -7.88 6.83
N VAL A 153 -1.71 -7.58 7.23
CA VAL A 153 -1.37 -7.09 8.56
C VAL A 153 -0.88 -5.65 8.48
N LEU A 154 -1.33 -4.81 9.41
CA LEU A 154 -0.83 -3.45 9.59
C LEU A 154 -0.03 -3.34 10.89
N ILE A 155 1.22 -2.91 10.79
CA ILE A 155 2.10 -2.60 11.94
C ILE A 155 2.23 -1.06 12.02
N PRO A 156 1.53 -0.40 12.96
CA PRO A 156 1.69 1.03 13.14
C PRO A 156 3.01 1.34 13.86
N GLN A 157 3.64 2.46 13.53
CA GLN A 157 4.69 3.02 14.39
C GLN A 157 4.70 4.55 14.36
N HIS A 158 4.73 5.15 15.55
CA HIS A 158 5.08 6.55 15.80
C HIS A 158 6.41 6.58 16.55
N THR A 159 7.52 6.82 15.86
CA THR A 159 8.86 6.78 16.49
C THR A 159 9.11 8.02 17.34
N THR A 160 10.02 7.97 18.31
CA THR A 160 10.51 9.22 18.92
C THR A 160 11.58 9.86 18.04
N PRO A 161 11.51 11.20 17.79
CA PRO A 161 12.51 11.88 16.97
C PRO A 161 13.95 11.61 17.40
N THR A 162 14.20 11.55 18.71
CA THR A 162 15.53 11.32 19.31
C THR A 162 16.01 9.86 19.22
N ASN A 163 15.12 8.89 19.03
CA ASN A 163 15.45 7.46 18.98
C ASN A 163 15.09 6.79 17.64
N THR A 164 14.73 7.59 16.63
CA THR A 164 14.27 7.14 15.30
C THR A 164 15.11 6.01 14.70
N THR A 165 16.44 6.11 14.74
CA THR A 165 17.32 5.08 14.16
C THR A 165 17.14 3.72 14.85
N LYS A 166 17.09 3.72 16.19
CA LYS A 166 16.95 2.49 16.98
C LYS A 166 15.55 1.90 16.80
N GLU A 167 14.51 2.71 16.96
CA GLU A 167 13.13 2.22 16.83
C GLU A 167 12.84 1.66 15.43
N LEU A 168 13.34 2.28 14.36
CA LEU A 168 13.15 1.74 13.00
C LEU A 168 13.92 0.45 12.75
N ASP A 169 15.09 0.28 13.37
CA ASP A 169 15.82 -0.98 13.27
C ASP A 169 15.10 -2.11 14.03
N ALA A 170 14.66 -1.84 15.27
CA ALA A 170 13.89 -2.77 16.08
C ALA A 170 12.55 -3.16 15.42
N LEU A 171 11.94 -2.26 14.62
CA LEU A 171 10.70 -2.54 13.88
C LEU A 171 10.86 -3.69 12.88
N TYR A 172 12.09 -3.99 12.46
CA TYR A 172 12.40 -5.18 11.67
C TYR A 172 12.12 -6.47 12.45
N ASP A 173 12.46 -6.53 13.73
CA ASP A 173 12.24 -7.72 14.57
C ASP A 173 10.75 -7.95 14.81
N VAL A 174 9.99 -6.86 14.97
CA VAL A 174 8.51 -6.90 15.02
C VAL A 174 7.93 -7.50 13.74
N LEU A 175 8.42 -7.08 12.57
CA LEU A 175 8.03 -7.67 11.29
C LEU A 175 8.32 -9.18 11.27
N GLN A 176 9.52 -9.61 11.65
CA GLN A 176 9.87 -11.05 11.64
C GLN A 176 8.98 -11.86 12.59
N GLN A 177 8.71 -11.34 13.79
CA GLN A 177 7.85 -11.98 14.76
C GLN A 177 6.41 -12.12 14.26
N VAL A 178 5.84 -11.06 13.71
CA VAL A 178 4.48 -11.05 13.14
C VAL A 178 4.36 -12.04 11.98
N ARG A 179 5.35 -12.07 11.07
CA ARG A 179 5.39 -13.02 9.96
C ARG A 179 5.38 -14.47 10.45
N LYS A 180 6.17 -14.77 11.48
CA LYS A 180 6.24 -16.10 12.09
C LYS A 180 4.95 -16.48 12.81
N MET A 181 4.39 -15.55 13.58
CA MET A 181 3.19 -15.74 14.39
C MET A 181 1.95 -16.04 13.53
N TRP A 182 1.70 -15.21 12.52
CA TRP A 182 0.51 -15.34 11.67
C TRP A 182 0.76 -16.02 10.33
N LYS A 183 2.00 -16.50 10.09
CA LYS A 183 2.39 -17.22 8.86
C LYS A 183 1.99 -16.47 7.59
N THR A 184 2.24 -15.16 7.57
CA THR A 184 1.84 -14.28 6.48
C THR A 184 3.01 -13.42 6.04
N ASP A 185 3.16 -13.25 4.73
CA ASP A 185 4.10 -12.29 4.16
C ASP A 185 3.43 -10.95 3.81
N ASN A 186 2.09 -10.85 3.86
CA ASN A 186 1.35 -9.65 3.49
C ASN A 186 1.30 -8.66 4.67
N VAL A 187 2.41 -7.95 4.89
CA VAL A 187 2.56 -7.00 5.99
C VAL A 187 2.82 -5.60 5.45
N MET A 188 2.14 -4.60 5.99
CA MET A 188 2.40 -3.19 5.75
C MET A 188 2.74 -2.51 7.08
N LEU A 189 3.87 -1.82 7.12
CA LEU A 189 4.27 -0.97 8.23
C LEU A 189 3.99 0.48 7.84
N LEU A 190 3.37 1.26 8.74
CA LEU A 190 2.93 2.61 8.41
C LEU A 190 2.83 3.53 9.62
N GLY A 191 3.00 4.83 9.38
CA GLY A 191 2.85 5.86 10.39
C GLY A 191 3.95 6.92 10.33
N ASP A 192 3.97 7.79 11.33
CA ASP A 192 5.01 8.78 11.56
C ASP A 192 6.31 8.12 12.04
N PHE A 193 7.17 7.80 11.08
CA PHE A 193 8.44 7.13 11.34
C PHE A 193 9.55 8.13 11.69
N ASN A 194 9.30 9.44 11.63
CA ASN A 194 10.35 10.47 11.71
C ASN A 194 11.54 10.19 10.75
N ALA A 195 11.31 9.49 9.64
CA ALA A 195 12.35 8.82 8.85
C ALA A 195 13.11 9.74 7.86
N ASP A 196 13.34 11.00 8.22
CA ASP A 196 14.05 11.96 7.37
C ASP A 196 14.67 13.12 8.19
N CYS A 197 15.26 14.08 7.48
CA CYS A 197 15.78 15.32 8.03
C CYS A 197 16.80 15.05 9.17
N SER A 198 16.72 15.78 10.27
CA SER A 198 17.66 15.63 11.39
C SER A 198 17.42 14.37 12.23
N TYR A 199 16.22 13.79 12.16
CA TYR A 199 15.82 12.64 13.00
C TYR A 199 16.37 11.32 12.48
N LEU A 200 16.48 11.16 11.16
CA LEU A 200 17.18 10.03 10.54
C LEU A 200 18.28 10.50 9.58
N PRO A 201 19.49 10.80 10.09
CA PRO A 201 20.61 11.21 9.25
C PRO A 201 20.97 10.14 8.21
N LYS A 202 21.30 10.56 6.97
CA LYS A 202 21.67 9.65 5.86
C LYS A 202 22.71 8.59 6.25
N LYS A 203 23.70 8.96 7.07
CA LYS A 203 24.76 8.06 7.56
C LYS A 203 24.25 6.91 8.45
N ASN A 204 23.10 7.08 9.10
CA ASN A 204 22.50 6.08 10.00
C ASN A 204 21.62 5.08 9.24
N ARG A 205 21.12 5.43 8.04
CA ARG A 205 20.21 4.57 7.26
C ARG A 205 20.77 3.18 6.96
N LYS A 206 22.09 3.06 6.78
CA LYS A 206 22.78 1.78 6.56
C LYS A 206 22.75 0.85 7.79
N ASN A 207 22.42 1.37 8.96
CA ASN A 207 22.30 0.62 10.21
C ASN A 207 20.85 0.23 10.52
N VAL A 208 19.90 0.49 9.61
CA VAL A 208 18.48 0.19 9.81
C VAL A 208 18.10 -0.95 8.88
N ARG A 209 17.86 -2.14 9.46
CA ARG A 209 17.47 -3.35 8.71
C ARG A 209 16.20 -3.15 7.90
N LEU A 210 15.23 -2.40 8.44
CA LEU A 210 14.01 -2.04 7.73
C LEU A 210 14.25 -1.24 6.42
N ILE A 211 15.37 -0.52 6.31
CA ILE A 211 15.75 0.25 5.11
C ILE A 211 16.65 -0.58 4.18
N THR A 212 17.54 -1.39 4.75
CA THR A 212 18.57 -2.11 4.00
C THR A 212 18.10 -3.45 3.43
N ASP A 213 17.05 -4.04 4.00
CA ASP A 213 16.45 -5.27 3.49
C ASP A 213 15.68 -5.00 2.19
N THR A 214 16.19 -5.59 1.09
CA THR A 214 15.64 -5.42 -0.26
C THR A 214 14.28 -6.08 -0.48
N SER A 215 13.80 -6.90 0.46
CA SER A 215 12.45 -7.49 0.42
C SER A 215 11.36 -6.48 0.81
N LEU A 216 11.74 -5.30 1.30
CA LEU A 216 10.84 -4.23 1.73
C LEU A 216 10.73 -3.12 0.69
N SER A 217 9.49 -2.85 0.27
CA SER A 217 9.16 -1.74 -0.62
C SER A 217 8.78 -0.51 0.20
N TRP A 218 9.64 0.52 0.20
CA TRP A 218 9.31 1.84 0.74
C TRP A 218 8.49 2.64 -0.25
N LEU A 219 7.18 2.71 -0.04
CA LEU A 219 6.23 3.29 -0.99
C LEU A 219 6.18 4.82 -0.97
N ILE A 220 6.52 5.43 0.17
CA ILE A 220 6.71 6.88 0.29
C ILE A 220 8.21 7.18 0.13
N PRO A 221 8.63 7.83 -0.97
CA PRO A 221 10.04 8.07 -1.24
C PRO A 221 10.62 9.12 -0.30
N ASP A 222 11.95 9.11 -0.13
CA ASP A 222 12.68 10.12 0.66
C ASP A 222 12.53 11.54 0.10
N THR A 223 12.10 11.70 -1.15
CA THR A 223 11.86 13.00 -1.79
C THR A 223 10.44 13.53 -1.54
N ALA A 224 9.59 12.80 -0.84
CA ALA A 224 8.24 13.25 -0.50
C ALA A 224 8.27 14.28 0.63
N ASP A 225 7.27 15.16 0.65
CA ASP A 225 6.98 15.98 1.81
C ASP A 225 5.72 15.45 2.48
N THR A 226 5.85 14.99 3.72
CA THR A 226 4.73 14.54 4.55
C THR A 226 4.43 15.52 5.67
N THR A 227 5.07 16.68 5.67
CA THR A 227 4.73 17.79 6.54
C THR A 227 3.74 18.72 5.84
N VAL A 228 3.01 19.51 6.64
CA VAL A 228 2.03 20.46 6.13
C VAL A 228 2.57 21.90 6.18
N ARG A 229 3.55 22.17 7.05
CA ARG A 229 4.13 23.50 7.21
C ARG A 229 4.98 23.88 6.00
N SER A 230 4.80 25.11 5.51
CA SER A 230 5.58 25.67 4.41
C SER A 230 7.09 25.78 4.68
N THR A 231 7.49 25.76 5.95
CA THR A 231 8.88 25.91 6.41
C THR A 231 9.64 24.61 6.59
N THR A 232 8.97 23.46 6.41
CA THR A 232 9.57 22.14 6.51
C THR A 232 9.32 21.35 5.23
N SER A 233 10.26 20.48 4.86
CA SER A 233 10.07 19.52 3.78
C SER A 233 10.80 18.25 4.17
N CYS A 234 10.06 17.30 4.73
CA CYS A 234 10.60 16.08 5.32
C CYS A 234 9.65 14.90 5.06
N ALA A 235 10.22 13.74 4.72
CA ALA A 235 9.50 12.48 4.57
C ALA A 235 9.41 11.72 5.91
N TYR A 236 8.73 12.28 6.90
CA TYR A 236 8.61 11.65 8.22
C TYR A 236 7.66 10.45 8.22
N ASP A 237 6.50 10.61 7.60
CA ASP A 237 5.44 9.62 7.55
C ASP A 237 5.68 8.63 6.41
N ARG A 238 5.63 7.33 6.71
CA ARG A 238 6.05 6.28 5.77
C ARG A 238 5.03 5.18 5.62
N ILE A 239 5.06 4.54 4.46
CA ILE A 239 4.37 3.28 4.18
C ILE A 239 5.43 2.35 3.60
N VAL A 240 5.64 1.21 4.26
CA VAL A 240 6.57 0.16 3.87
C VAL A 240 5.79 -1.14 3.73
N VAL A 241 6.02 -1.88 2.65
CA VAL A 241 5.32 -3.14 2.38
C VAL A 241 6.32 -4.28 2.28
N HIS A 242 5.98 -5.39 2.93
CA HIS A 242 6.63 -6.68 2.77
C HIS A 242 5.73 -7.61 1.95
N GLY A 243 6.36 -8.54 1.22
CA GLY A 243 5.69 -9.60 0.49
C GLY A 243 5.30 -9.21 -0.94
N GLU A 244 5.80 -9.97 -1.91
CA GLU A 244 5.63 -9.72 -3.34
C GLU A 244 4.14 -9.69 -3.77
N THR A 245 3.28 -10.44 -3.09
CA THR A 245 1.83 -10.43 -3.34
C THR A 245 1.19 -9.12 -2.92
N PHE A 246 1.59 -8.58 -1.76
CA PHE A 246 1.06 -7.31 -1.28
C PHE A 246 1.61 -6.16 -2.13
N ASP A 247 2.92 -6.14 -2.38
CA ASP A 247 3.57 -5.12 -3.21
C ASP A 247 2.93 -4.99 -4.60
N ARG A 248 2.73 -6.11 -5.31
CA ARG A 248 2.05 -6.13 -6.63
C ARG A 248 0.57 -5.73 -6.58
N ALA A 249 -0.05 -5.79 -5.41
CA ALA A 249 -1.44 -5.39 -5.24
C ALA A 249 -1.57 -3.89 -4.94
N ILE A 250 -0.48 -3.17 -4.65
CA ILE A 250 -0.50 -1.73 -4.52
C ILE A 250 -0.76 -1.09 -5.88
N VAL A 251 -1.72 -0.18 -5.95
CA VAL A 251 -1.97 0.61 -7.16
C VAL A 251 -0.73 1.50 -7.40
N PRO A 252 -0.07 1.43 -8.56
CA PRO A 252 1.14 2.20 -8.84
C PRO A 252 0.95 3.69 -8.57
N SER A 253 1.94 4.33 -7.93
CA SER A 253 1.94 5.75 -7.58
C SER A 253 0.74 6.22 -6.72
N SER A 254 0.01 5.29 -6.11
CA SER A 254 -1.10 5.64 -5.20
C SER A 254 -0.63 6.02 -3.79
N ALA A 255 0.55 5.56 -3.41
CA ALA A 255 1.22 5.90 -2.16
C ALA A 255 1.73 7.34 -2.18
N LYS A 256 1.13 8.24 -1.40
CA LYS A 256 1.56 9.64 -1.29
C LYS A 256 0.99 10.34 -0.06
N ALA A 257 1.61 11.44 0.32
CA ALA A 257 1.03 12.42 1.23
C ALA A 257 -0.27 13.00 0.63
N PHE A 258 -1.25 13.23 1.50
CA PHE A 258 -2.46 13.98 1.22
C PHE A 258 -2.36 15.32 1.94
N ASN A 259 -1.92 16.35 1.21
CA ASN A 259 -1.89 17.71 1.70
C ASN A 259 -3.32 18.26 1.76
N PHE A 260 -3.98 18.02 2.90
CA PHE A 260 -5.35 18.45 3.14
C PHE A 260 -5.47 19.96 3.40
N GLN A 261 -4.36 20.63 3.74
CA GLN A 261 -4.34 22.09 3.83
C GLN A 261 -4.64 22.69 2.45
N GLU A 262 -3.90 22.27 1.43
CA GLU A 262 -4.08 22.72 0.07
C GLU A 262 -5.44 22.28 -0.49
N GLU A 263 -5.80 20.99 -0.35
CA GLU A 263 -7.06 20.46 -0.89
C GLU A 263 -8.30 21.18 -0.31
N TYR A 264 -8.28 21.56 0.96
CA TYR A 264 -9.42 22.19 1.63
C TYR A 264 -9.28 23.70 1.83
N GLY A 265 -8.22 24.32 1.31
CA GLY A 265 -7.99 25.76 1.44
C GLY A 265 -7.86 26.22 2.90
N LEU A 266 -7.20 25.44 3.74
CA LEU A 266 -7.06 25.72 5.18
C LEU A 266 -5.83 26.59 5.47
N THR A 267 -5.90 27.33 6.57
CA THR A 267 -4.73 28.07 7.09
C THR A 267 -3.84 27.15 7.93
N GLU A 268 -2.56 27.49 8.09
CA GLU A 268 -1.62 26.71 8.92
C GLU A 268 -2.08 26.55 10.38
N LYS A 269 -2.92 27.47 10.90
CA LYS A 269 -3.46 27.39 12.27
C LYS A 269 -4.56 26.33 12.43
N GLN A 270 -5.16 25.89 11.32
CA GLN A 270 -6.29 24.96 11.31
C GLN A 270 -5.87 23.51 11.05
N VAL A 271 -4.60 23.29 10.74
CA VAL A 271 -4.07 22.00 10.30
C VAL A 271 -3.06 21.44 11.29
N THR A 272 -2.93 20.12 11.32
CA THR A 272 -1.83 19.44 12.01
C THR A 272 -0.53 19.62 11.23
N VAL A 273 0.61 19.42 11.88
CA VAL A 273 1.93 19.57 11.23
C VAL A 273 2.27 18.42 10.27
N HIS A 274 1.60 17.27 10.41
CA HIS A 274 1.73 16.10 9.54
C HIS A 274 0.59 16.02 8.53
N ALA A 275 0.92 15.58 7.32
CA ALA A 275 -0.03 15.21 6.28
C ALA A 275 -0.50 13.77 6.51
N CYS A 276 -1.75 13.48 6.12
CA CYS A 276 -2.23 12.11 6.07
C CYS A 276 -1.55 11.38 4.90
N ILE A 277 -0.82 10.29 5.15
CA ILE A 277 -0.28 9.44 4.07
C ILE A 277 -1.32 8.38 3.70
N ARG A 278 -1.36 8.01 2.42
CA ARG A 278 -2.31 7.00 1.92
C ARG A 278 -1.69 6.13 0.85
N ALA A 279 -2.14 4.88 0.76
CA ALA A 279 -1.90 3.96 -0.36
C ALA A 279 -3.21 3.28 -0.76
N ARG A 280 -3.29 2.77 -1.99
CA ARG A 280 -4.45 2.01 -2.47
C ARG A 280 -4.07 0.59 -2.85
N ILE A 281 -4.94 -0.36 -2.51
CA ILE A 281 -4.86 -1.76 -2.93
C ILE A 281 -5.86 -1.99 -4.07
N VAL A 282 -5.39 -2.62 -5.14
CA VAL A 282 -6.19 -3.00 -6.30
C VAL A 282 -7.35 -3.89 -5.85
N SER A 283 -8.57 -3.56 -6.30
CA SER A 283 -9.73 -4.43 -6.11
C SER A 283 -9.57 -5.74 -6.90
N SER A 284 -9.98 -6.86 -6.30
CA SER A 284 -10.06 -8.16 -6.97
C SER A 284 -10.80 -8.08 -8.31
N HIS A 285 -11.88 -7.30 -8.39
CA HIS A 285 -12.64 -7.12 -9.64
C HIS A 285 -11.83 -6.44 -10.74
N ARG A 286 -11.04 -5.40 -10.40
CA ARG A 286 -10.15 -4.72 -11.36
C ARG A 286 -9.00 -5.62 -11.81
N ARG A 287 -8.48 -6.46 -10.91
CA ARG A 287 -7.44 -7.43 -11.27
C ARG A 287 -7.94 -8.42 -12.32
N LEU A 288 -9.16 -8.96 -12.16
CA LEU A 288 -9.78 -9.82 -13.17
C LEU A 288 -9.96 -9.08 -14.52
N GLN A 289 -10.37 -7.81 -14.49
CA GLN A 289 -10.52 -7.01 -15.73
C GLN A 289 -9.21 -6.85 -16.49
N HIS A 290 -8.11 -6.57 -15.79
CA HIS A 290 -6.81 -6.42 -16.43
C HIS A 290 -6.37 -7.73 -17.09
N VAL A 291 -6.60 -8.88 -16.44
CA VAL A 291 -6.32 -10.20 -17.01
C VAL A 291 -7.15 -10.44 -18.27
N ILE A 292 -8.47 -10.18 -18.21
CA ILE A 292 -9.38 -10.33 -19.36
C ILE A 292 -8.95 -9.40 -20.50
N TYR A 293 -8.63 -8.14 -20.20
CA TYR A 293 -8.20 -7.15 -21.20
C TYR A 293 -6.91 -7.58 -21.92
N VAL A 294 -5.90 -8.04 -21.18
CA VAL A 294 -4.64 -8.54 -21.75
C VAL A 294 -4.88 -9.78 -22.61
N GLN A 295 -5.69 -10.74 -22.14
CA GLN A 295 -6.05 -11.92 -22.93
C GLN A 295 -6.74 -11.53 -24.25
N VAL A 296 -7.67 -10.58 -24.22
CA VAL A 296 -8.33 -10.06 -25.42
C VAL A 296 -7.34 -9.37 -26.36
N LEU A 297 -6.38 -8.61 -25.84
CA LEU A 297 -5.36 -7.96 -26.66
C LEU A 297 -4.45 -9.00 -27.35
N VAL A 298 -4.05 -10.05 -26.62
CA VAL A 298 -3.27 -11.16 -27.18
C VAL A 298 -4.06 -11.89 -28.26
N VAL A 299 -5.35 -12.19 -28.03
CA VAL A 299 -6.22 -12.80 -29.04
C VAL A 299 -6.37 -11.89 -30.26
N LYS A 300 -6.56 -10.58 -30.09
CA LYS A 300 -6.59 -9.62 -31.20
C LYS A 300 -5.29 -9.63 -32.00
N LEU A 301 -4.14 -9.62 -31.32
CA LEU A 301 -2.82 -9.67 -31.97
C LEU A 301 -2.61 -10.98 -32.74
N LEU A 302 -3.02 -12.12 -32.18
CA LEU A 302 -2.96 -13.43 -32.85
C LEU A 302 -3.89 -13.49 -34.06
N VAL A 303 -5.13 -13.02 -33.94
CA VAL A 303 -6.09 -12.96 -35.06
C VAL A 303 -5.57 -12.03 -36.16
N CYS A 304 -5.07 -10.84 -35.82
CA CYS A 304 -4.44 -9.93 -36.79
C CYS A 304 -3.21 -10.56 -37.48
N SER A 305 -2.41 -11.35 -36.75
CA SER A 305 -1.25 -12.05 -37.33
C SER A 305 -1.66 -13.18 -38.27
N SER A 306 -2.70 -13.94 -37.93
CA SER A 306 -3.25 -15.02 -38.77
C SER A 306 -4.05 -14.52 -39.98
N GLY A 307 -4.65 -13.32 -39.90
CA GLY A 307 -5.30 -12.65 -41.03
C GLY A 307 -4.28 -12.17 -42.07
N PHE A 308 -3.07 -11.82 -41.64
CA PHE A 308 -1.99 -11.38 -42.52
C PHE A 308 -1.35 -12.53 -43.33
N GLU A 309 -1.45 -13.78 -42.86
CA GLU A 309 -1.02 -14.96 -43.62
C GLU A 309 -2.03 -15.38 -44.69
N ARG A 310 -3.31 -14.99 -44.55
CA ARG A 310 -4.38 -15.40 -45.47
C ARG A 310 -4.54 -14.52 -46.71
N GLU A 311 -3.83 -13.38 -46.79
CA GLU A 311 -3.83 -12.48 -47.96
C GLU A 311 -2.61 -12.66 -48.89
N ARG A 312 -1.71 -13.63 -48.64
CA ARG A 312 -0.53 -13.91 -49.49
C ARG A 312 -0.79 -14.91 -50.63
N SER A 313 -1.96 -14.90 -51.26
CA SER A 313 -2.25 -15.74 -52.43
C SER A 313 -2.93 -14.97 -53.57
N LEU A 314 -2.36 -13.83 -53.97
CA LEU A 314 -2.61 -13.17 -55.26
C LEU A 314 -1.27 -12.66 -55.84
N PRO A 315 -0.92 -12.96 -57.10
CA PRO A 315 0.41 -12.66 -57.63
C PRO A 315 0.53 -11.23 -58.21
N CYS A 316 1.71 -10.66 -57.98
CA CYS A 316 2.44 -9.60 -58.69
C CYS A 316 1.73 -8.28 -59.10
N GLY A 317 2.18 -7.20 -58.43
CA GLY A 317 2.15 -5.82 -58.92
C GLY A 317 3.06 -4.94 -58.05
N SER A 318 4.13 -4.42 -58.63
CA SER A 318 5.26 -3.72 -58.00
C SER A 318 4.88 -2.49 -57.13
N SER A 319 5.75 -2.19 -56.14
CA SER A 319 5.89 -0.93 -55.37
C SER A 319 5.21 -0.85 -53.99
N ALA A 320 5.68 -1.63 -52.99
CA ALA A 320 5.47 -1.27 -51.57
C ALA A 320 6.45 -1.93 -50.57
N GLU A 321 7.58 -2.49 -50.99
CA GLU A 321 8.40 -3.36 -50.11
C GLU A 321 9.30 -2.64 -49.08
N GLY A 322 9.40 -1.31 -49.11
CA GLY A 322 10.32 -0.57 -48.25
C GLY A 322 9.81 -0.16 -46.85
N ARG A 323 8.49 -0.25 -46.56
CA ARG A 323 7.91 0.29 -45.30
C ARG A 323 7.50 -0.76 -44.26
N SER A 324 7.13 -1.98 -44.66
CA SER A 324 6.65 -3.01 -43.71
C SER A 324 7.74 -3.66 -42.86
N ILE A 325 8.98 -3.75 -43.36
CA ILE A 325 10.09 -4.40 -42.63
C ILE A 325 10.56 -3.54 -41.43
N LYS A 326 10.44 -2.20 -41.51
CA LYS A 326 10.81 -1.29 -40.41
C LYS A 326 9.84 -1.33 -39.22
N VAL A 327 8.57 -1.72 -39.43
CA VAL A 327 7.57 -1.82 -38.36
C VAL A 327 7.74 -3.12 -37.57
N LEU A 328 8.02 -4.24 -38.26
CA LEU A 328 8.27 -5.54 -37.63
C LEU A 328 9.53 -5.57 -36.74
N GLN A 329 10.61 -4.87 -37.14
CA GLN A 329 11.81 -4.75 -36.29
C GLN A 329 11.57 -3.87 -35.06
N ARG A 330 10.72 -2.82 -35.14
CA ARG A 330 10.35 -1.99 -33.97
C ARG A 330 9.47 -2.73 -32.97
N SER A 331 8.54 -3.57 -33.42
CA SER A 331 7.66 -4.34 -32.53
C SER A 331 8.39 -5.47 -31.79
N ARG A 332 9.36 -6.14 -32.43
CA ARG A 332 10.24 -7.11 -31.74
C ARG A 332 11.17 -6.43 -30.72
N PHE A 333 11.56 -5.18 -30.96
CA PHE A 333 12.38 -4.41 -30.02
C PHE A 333 11.57 -3.92 -28.80
N LEU A 334 10.30 -3.56 -28.98
CA LEU A 334 9.40 -3.19 -27.88
C LEU A 334 9.03 -4.39 -27.00
N LEU A 335 8.80 -5.57 -27.58
CA LEU A 335 8.46 -6.79 -26.84
C LEU A 335 9.60 -7.27 -25.93
N ARG A 336 10.87 -7.05 -26.33
CA ARG A 336 12.05 -7.36 -25.51
C ARG A 336 12.29 -6.40 -24.33
N ARG A 337 11.65 -5.22 -24.31
CA ARG A 337 11.74 -4.26 -23.18
C ARG A 337 10.65 -4.45 -22.13
N LEU A 338 9.63 -5.25 -22.41
CA LEU A 338 8.45 -5.45 -21.54
C LEU A 338 8.46 -6.80 -20.81
N LEU A 339 9.43 -7.67 -21.10
CA LEU A 339 9.64 -8.93 -20.39
C LEU A 339 10.97 -8.83 -19.61
N PRO A 340 11.03 -9.31 -18.35
CA PRO A 340 12.29 -9.38 -17.63
C PRO A 340 13.27 -10.32 -18.37
N PRO A 341 14.59 -10.06 -18.34
CA PRO A 341 15.56 -10.95 -18.97
C PRO A 341 15.46 -12.35 -18.36
N ALA A 342 15.58 -13.38 -19.21
CA ALA A 342 15.70 -14.75 -18.73
C ALA A 342 16.94 -14.85 -17.81
N PRO A 343 16.87 -15.64 -16.72
CA PRO A 343 18.03 -15.85 -15.86
C PRO A 343 19.19 -16.41 -16.68
N SER A 344 20.39 -15.87 -16.45
CA SER A 344 21.62 -16.40 -17.03
C SER A 344 21.79 -17.88 -16.65
N PRO A 345 22.22 -18.75 -17.58
CA PRO A 345 22.54 -20.13 -17.24
C PRO A 345 23.63 -20.17 -16.15
N PRO A 346 23.60 -21.19 -15.27
CA PRO A 346 24.60 -21.32 -14.21
C PRO A 346 26.00 -21.37 -14.81
N SER A 347 26.93 -20.63 -14.22
CA SER A 347 28.33 -20.51 -14.64
C SER A 347 29.19 -21.72 -14.26
N ASP A 348 28.57 -22.86 -13.97
CA ASP A 348 29.24 -24.07 -13.53
C ASP A 348 28.80 -25.29 -14.37
N PRO A 349 29.69 -25.87 -15.20
CA PRO A 349 29.39 -27.05 -16.02
C PRO A 349 29.08 -28.32 -15.21
N SER A 350 29.25 -28.30 -13.88
CA SER A 350 29.09 -29.48 -13.01
C SER A 350 27.65 -29.89 -12.73
N ALA A 351 26.67 -29.00 -12.93
CA ALA A 351 25.29 -29.22 -12.51
C ALA A 351 24.42 -29.98 -13.52
N LEU A 352 24.92 -30.27 -14.73
CA LEU A 352 24.15 -30.94 -15.79
C LEU A 352 24.14 -32.48 -15.67
N ASN A 353 24.98 -33.08 -14.82
CA ASN A 353 25.03 -34.54 -14.64
C ASN A 353 24.20 -35.09 -13.48
N LEU A 354 23.56 -34.24 -12.65
CA LEU A 354 22.76 -34.70 -11.49
C LEU A 354 21.25 -34.74 -11.74
N ILE A 355 20.77 -34.19 -12.86
CA ILE A 355 19.32 -34.20 -13.21
C ILE A 355 18.99 -35.32 -14.21
N ALA A 356 19.99 -35.90 -14.88
CA ALA A 356 19.79 -37.00 -15.84
C ALA A 356 19.77 -38.41 -15.21
N GLU A 357 20.15 -38.59 -13.94
CA GLU A 357 20.21 -39.91 -13.28
C GLU A 357 19.03 -40.21 -12.33
N GLN A 358 18.08 -39.29 -12.10
CA GLN A 358 16.91 -39.53 -11.24
C GLN A 358 15.61 -39.87 -11.99
N GLN A 359 15.64 -40.08 -13.31
CA GLN A 359 14.44 -40.46 -14.09
C GLN A 359 14.50 -41.87 -14.72
N THR A 360 15.41 -42.75 -14.31
CA THR A 360 15.49 -44.13 -14.82
C THR A 360 15.58 -45.24 -13.75
N ARG A 361 14.98 -45.06 -12.57
CA ARG A 361 14.68 -46.19 -11.66
C ARG A 361 13.32 -46.03 -10.97
N VAL A 362 12.37 -46.85 -11.45
CA VAL A 362 11.13 -47.40 -10.85
C VAL A 362 10.24 -46.46 -10.03
#